data_AF-A0A8B6FRK7-F1
#
_entry.id   AF-A0A8B6FRK7-F1
#
_cell.length_a   1.000
_cell.length_b   1.000
_cell.length_c   1.000
_cell.angle_alpha   90.00
_cell.angle_beta   90.00
_cell.angle_gamma   90.00
#
_symmetry.space_group_name_H-M   'P 1'
#
loop_
_entity.id
_entity.type
_entity.pdbx_description
1 polymer ?
#
loop_
_entity_poly.entity_id
_entity_poly.type
_entity_poly.pdbx_seq_one_letter_code
_entity_poly.pdbx_strand_id
1 'polypeptide(L)'
;MLAFTTTDSLWGIGVTYTRWGRKACPTGAELVYTGQAGGNYFQNKGGGINYLCLPNDPEVGQQQSYDNSQLYGVEYEIYSYSKPHGWSAIGNMEVPCAVCHSRRKSSKVIIPGKYITMDMVFKFHQ
;
A
#
# COMPACT_ATOMS: atom_id res chain seq x y z
N MET A 1 -10.36 -18.01 38.66
CA MET A 1 -9.18 -17.43 37.98
C MET A 1 -8.86 -18.31 36.79
N LEU A 2 -9.13 -17.84 35.58
CA LEU A 2 -8.68 -18.52 34.36
C LEU A 2 -7.29 -17.99 34.04
N ALA A 3 -6.30 -18.89 34.02
CA ALA A 3 -4.94 -18.59 33.63
C ALA A 3 -4.88 -18.50 32.10
N PHE A 4 -4.63 -17.31 31.57
CA PHE A 4 -4.29 -17.14 30.16
C PHE A 4 -2.85 -17.65 29.97
N THR A 5 -2.69 -18.72 29.20
CA THR A 5 -1.39 -19.19 28.74
C THR A 5 -0.75 -18.10 27.86
N THR A 6 0.47 -17.70 28.20
CA THR A 6 1.25 -16.58 27.59
C THR A 6 1.54 -16.72 26.08
N THR A 7 1.06 -17.78 25.44
CA THR A 7 1.26 -18.04 24.00
C THR A 7 0.23 -17.34 23.11
N ASP A 8 -0.95 -17.00 23.61
CA ASP A 8 -2.00 -16.28 22.84
C ASP A 8 -1.79 -14.76 22.83
N SER A 9 -0.91 -14.22 23.68
CA SER A 9 -0.66 -12.77 23.78
C SER A 9 0.36 -12.22 22.77
N LEU A 10 0.99 -13.07 21.95
CA LEU A 10 2.05 -12.64 21.02
C LEU A 10 1.52 -12.14 19.67
N TRP A 11 0.29 -12.45 19.29
CA TRP A 11 -0.35 -11.91 18.07
C TRP A 11 -0.76 -10.44 18.22
N GLY A 12 -0.92 -9.94 19.45
CA GLY A 12 -1.22 -8.54 19.73
C GLY A 12 0.02 -7.64 19.91
N ILE A 13 1.23 -8.22 19.89
CA ILE A 13 2.48 -7.49 20.12
C ILE A 13 3.22 -7.36 18.79
N GLY A 14 3.12 -6.20 18.17
CA GLY A 14 3.80 -5.93 16.90
C GLY A 14 3.37 -4.63 16.26
N VAL A 15 3.85 -4.39 15.04
CA VAL A 15 3.44 -3.26 14.21
C VAL A 15 3.07 -3.78 12.83
N THR A 16 1.86 -3.41 12.39
CA THR A 16 1.41 -3.62 11.02
C THR A 16 1.65 -2.36 10.21
N TYR A 17 2.25 -2.51 9.03
CA TYR A 17 2.55 -1.38 8.15
C TYR A 17 2.41 -1.78 6.68
N THR A 18 2.10 -0.80 5.85
CA THR A 18 2.03 -0.98 4.39
C THR A 18 3.39 -0.69 3.78
N ARG A 19 3.87 -1.61 2.94
CA ARG A 19 5.04 -1.42 2.09
C ARG A 19 4.56 -1.15 0.67
N TRP A 20 4.54 0.12 0.30
CA TRP A 20 4.17 0.56 -1.04
C TRP A 20 5.21 0.16 -2.08
N GLY A 21 4.78 -0.06 -3.32
CA GLY A 21 5.61 -0.39 -4.48
C GLY A 21 6.25 -1.78 -4.43
N ARG A 22 5.77 -2.67 -3.56
CA ARG A 22 6.37 -3.97 -3.28
C ARG A 22 5.27 -4.99 -3.00
N LYS A 23 5.45 -6.22 -3.49
CA LYS A 23 4.53 -7.36 -3.28
C LYS A 23 4.94 -8.27 -2.11
N ALA A 24 6.05 -7.97 -1.44
CA ALA A 24 6.61 -8.82 -0.39
C ALA A 24 7.11 -8.01 0.81
N CYS A 25 7.13 -8.65 1.98
CA CYS A 25 7.67 -8.08 3.20
C CYS A 25 9.19 -8.28 3.31
N PRO A 26 9.91 -7.37 4.00
CA PRO A 26 11.33 -7.57 4.29
C PRO A 26 11.54 -8.73 5.28
N THR A 27 12.76 -9.26 5.33
CA THR A 27 13.15 -10.31 6.28
C THR A 27 12.81 -9.91 7.73
N GLY A 28 12.13 -10.81 8.45
CA GLY A 28 11.70 -10.57 9.85
C GLY A 28 10.34 -9.88 9.99
N ALA A 29 9.60 -9.69 8.90
CA ALA A 29 8.19 -9.35 8.90
C ALA A 29 7.39 -10.41 8.13
N GLU A 30 6.20 -10.73 8.62
CA GLU A 30 5.27 -11.68 8.02
C GLU A 30 4.34 -10.94 7.06
N LEU A 31 4.07 -11.54 5.90
CA LEU A 31 3.10 -11.01 4.94
C LEU A 31 1.69 -11.28 5.45
N VAL A 32 0.90 -10.22 5.62
CA VAL A 32 -0.53 -10.31 5.94
C VAL A 32 -1.31 -10.50 4.64
N TYR A 33 -1.15 -9.57 3.70
CA TYR A 33 -1.71 -9.69 2.35
C TYR A 33 -0.94 -8.81 1.34
N THR A 34 -1.12 -9.11 0.05
CA THR A 34 -0.63 -8.29 -1.06
C THR A 34 -1.81 -7.66 -1.80
N GLY A 35 -1.57 -6.49 -2.38
CA GLY A 35 -2.62 -5.72 -3.00
C GLY A 35 -2.12 -4.69 -4.01
N GLN A 36 -3.03 -3.80 -4.38
CA GLN A 36 -2.79 -2.65 -5.25
C GLN A 36 -3.05 -1.37 -4.45
N ALA A 37 -2.22 -0.36 -4.64
CA ALA A 37 -2.47 0.93 -4.04
C ALA A 37 -3.72 1.56 -4.67
N GLY A 38 -4.61 2.05 -3.82
CA GLY A 38 -5.84 2.72 -4.21
C GLY A 38 -5.99 4.05 -3.48
N GLY A 39 -6.71 4.99 -4.08
CA GLY A 39 -6.96 6.29 -3.49
C GLY A 39 -8.05 7.05 -4.23
N ASN A 40 -8.19 8.33 -3.92
CA ASN A 40 -9.21 9.17 -4.55
C ASN A 40 -8.74 9.70 -5.91
N TYR A 41 -9.68 9.95 -6.82
CA TYR A 41 -9.37 10.65 -8.07
C TYR A 41 -8.77 12.02 -7.79
N PHE A 42 -7.73 12.39 -8.54
CA PHE A 42 -6.99 13.63 -8.29
C PHE A 42 -7.83 14.91 -8.40
N GLN A 43 -8.97 14.89 -9.10
CA GLN A 43 -9.89 16.03 -9.20
C GLN A 43 -11.03 16.01 -8.16
N ASN A 44 -11.21 14.91 -7.43
CA ASN A 44 -12.28 14.78 -6.44
C ASN A 44 -11.89 15.51 -5.16
N LYS A 45 -12.73 16.44 -4.71
CA LYS A 45 -12.58 17.12 -3.42
C LYS A 45 -13.33 16.34 -2.34
N GLY A 46 -12.70 16.14 -1.17
CA GLY A 46 -13.36 15.56 0.00
C GLY A 46 -13.30 14.04 0.14
N GLY A 47 -12.58 13.33 -0.74
CA GLY A 47 -12.20 11.92 -0.50
C GLY A 47 -11.03 11.80 0.47
N GLY A 48 -10.92 10.67 1.17
CA GLY A 48 -9.86 10.44 2.15
C GLY A 48 -8.47 10.72 1.57
N ILE A 49 -7.64 11.47 2.29
CA ILE A 49 -6.29 11.88 1.84
C ILE A 49 -5.27 10.73 1.81
N ASN A 50 -5.66 9.54 2.29
CA ASN A 50 -4.77 8.42 2.51
C ASN A 50 -4.93 7.38 1.40
N TYR A 51 -3.80 6.92 0.88
CA TYR A 51 -3.76 5.72 0.05
C TYR A 51 -4.11 4.49 0.88
N LEU A 52 -4.86 3.57 0.27
CA LEU A 52 -5.22 2.26 0.81
C LEU A 52 -4.48 1.17 0.04
N CYS A 53 -4.18 0.05 0.71
CA CYS A 53 -3.71 -1.15 0.04
C CYS A 53 -4.91 -2.07 -0.19
N LEU A 54 -5.46 -2.06 -1.39
CA LEU A 54 -6.62 -2.86 -1.76
C LEU A 54 -6.18 -4.31 -2.01
N PRO A 55 -6.78 -5.32 -1.36
CA PRO A 55 -6.42 -6.71 -1.58
C PRO A 55 -6.67 -7.12 -3.03
N ASN A 56 -5.86 -8.03 -3.56
CA ASN A 56 -6.03 -8.55 -4.93
C ASN A 56 -7.29 -9.42 -5.08
N ASP A 57 -7.78 -9.95 -3.96
CA ASP A 57 -8.94 -10.81 -3.81
C ASP A 57 -10.00 -10.15 -2.90
N PRO A 58 -10.67 -9.08 -3.37
CA PRO A 58 -11.69 -8.41 -2.57
C PRO A 58 -12.88 -9.34 -2.30
N GLU A 59 -13.33 -9.38 -1.06
CA GLU A 59 -14.63 -9.96 -0.74
C GLU A 59 -15.73 -9.15 -1.43
N VAL A 60 -16.62 -9.81 -2.17
CA VAL A 60 -17.67 -9.14 -2.94
C VAL A 60 -18.78 -8.69 -1.98
N GLY A 61 -18.73 -7.44 -1.55
CA GLY A 61 -19.82 -6.77 -0.84
C GLY A 61 -20.92 -6.31 -1.79
N GLN A 62 -22.06 -5.88 -1.24
CA GLN A 62 -23.07 -5.17 -2.03
C GLN A 62 -22.47 -3.87 -2.56
N GLN A 63 -22.35 -3.76 -3.89
CA GLN A 63 -21.87 -2.53 -4.51
C GLN A 63 -22.95 -1.46 -4.41
N GLN A 64 -22.68 -0.43 -3.59
CA GLN A 64 -23.45 0.81 -3.61
C GLN A 64 -22.59 1.86 -4.31
N SER A 65 -23.01 2.23 -5.53
CA SER A 65 -22.33 3.29 -6.29
C SER A 65 -22.91 4.63 -5.85
N TYR A 66 -22.06 5.47 -5.24
CA TYR A 66 -22.34 6.86 -4.96
C TYR A 66 -21.32 7.73 -5.70
N ASP A 67 -21.78 8.82 -6.33
CA ASP A 67 -20.97 9.66 -7.24
C ASP A 67 -19.76 10.35 -6.58
N ASN A 68 -19.63 10.27 -5.26
CA ASN A 68 -18.72 11.09 -4.47
C ASN A 68 -17.72 10.28 -3.62
N SER A 69 -17.69 8.96 -3.70
CA SER A 69 -16.81 8.10 -2.89
C SER A 69 -16.14 6.97 -3.67
N GLN A 70 -15.63 7.29 -4.86
CA GLN A 70 -14.96 6.33 -5.73
C GLN A 70 -13.49 6.11 -5.33
N LEU A 71 -13.06 4.85 -5.39
CA LEU A 71 -11.68 4.40 -5.17
C LEU A 71 -11.06 4.05 -6.52
N TYR A 72 -9.92 4.65 -6.81
CA TYR A 72 -9.16 4.47 -8.05
C TYR A 72 -7.84 3.79 -7.76
N GLY A 73 -7.38 2.95 -8.69
CA GLY A 73 -6.03 2.42 -8.68
C GLY A 73 -5.00 3.55 -8.77
N VAL A 74 -3.88 3.36 -8.12
CA VAL A 74 -2.74 4.26 -8.20
C VAL A 74 -1.71 3.66 -9.14
N GLU A 75 -1.10 4.49 -9.98
CA GLU A 75 -0.18 4.04 -11.00
C GLU A 75 1.19 4.74 -10.98
N TYR A 76 2.17 4.06 -11.56
CA TYR A 76 3.45 4.64 -11.94
C TYR A 76 3.29 5.40 -13.25
N GLU A 77 3.48 6.71 -13.21
CA GLU A 77 3.64 7.55 -14.40
C GLU A 77 5.10 8.01 -14.55
N ILE A 78 5.91 7.16 -15.17
CA ILE A 78 7.31 7.47 -15.50
C ILE A 78 7.40 7.71 -17.00
N TYR A 79 7.45 8.98 -17.40
CA TYR A 79 7.57 9.36 -18.80
C TYR A 79 9.00 9.29 -19.31
N SER A 80 9.16 9.17 -20.63
CA SER A 80 10.47 9.10 -21.29
C SER A 80 11.40 10.27 -20.97
N TYR A 81 10.83 11.46 -20.74
CA TYR A 81 11.57 12.69 -20.42
C TYR A 81 11.88 12.86 -18.92
N SER A 82 11.23 12.12 -18.03
CA SER A 82 11.39 12.24 -16.57
C SER A 82 11.95 10.96 -15.93
N LYS A 83 12.29 9.95 -16.74
CA LYS A 83 12.80 8.67 -16.24
C LYS A 83 14.25 8.78 -15.76
N PRO A 84 14.62 8.12 -14.64
CA PRO A 84 16.00 7.92 -14.27
C PRO A 84 16.80 7.19 -15.36
N HIS A 85 18.12 7.42 -15.40
CA HIS A 85 19.01 6.72 -16.33
C HIS A 85 18.95 5.20 -16.10
N GLY A 86 18.87 4.42 -17.18
CA GLY A 86 18.74 2.95 -17.11
C GLY A 86 17.32 2.42 -16.88
N TRP A 87 16.31 3.26 -16.76
CA TRP A 87 14.92 2.84 -16.59
C TRP A 87 14.13 2.95 -17.91
N SER A 88 13.09 2.14 -18.04
CA SER A 88 12.08 2.27 -19.11
C SER A 88 11.04 3.31 -18.72
N ALA A 89 10.41 3.94 -19.72
CA ALA A 89 9.17 4.66 -19.47
C ALA A 89 8.10 3.63 -19.07
N ILE A 90 7.34 3.94 -18.02
CA ILE A 90 6.29 3.10 -17.49
C ILE A 90 5.07 3.99 -17.34
N GLY A 91 4.05 3.75 -18.15
CA GLY A 91 2.71 4.33 -17.98
C GLY A 91 1.72 3.24 -17.61
N ASN A 92 0.67 3.59 -16.87
CA ASN A 92 -0.46 2.73 -16.55
C ASN A 92 -0.10 1.44 -15.78
N MET A 93 0.99 1.47 -15.02
CA MET A 93 1.37 0.33 -14.19
C MET A 93 0.90 0.56 -12.77
N GLU A 94 -0.04 -0.26 -12.32
CA GLU A 94 -0.57 -0.18 -10.96
C GLU A 94 0.55 -0.35 -9.93
N VAL A 95 0.48 0.44 -8.86
CA VAL A 95 1.49 0.42 -7.81
C VAL A 95 1.15 -0.72 -6.83
N PRO A 96 1.95 -1.80 -6.76
CA PRO A 96 1.67 -2.88 -5.83
C PRO A 96 1.90 -2.43 -4.40
N CYS A 97 1.25 -3.10 -3.45
CA CYS A 97 1.49 -2.90 -2.02
C CYS A 97 1.48 -4.24 -1.27
N ALA A 98 2.19 -4.29 -0.15
CA ALA A 98 2.19 -5.44 0.76
C ALA A 98 1.96 -4.95 2.17
N VAL A 99 0.98 -5.52 2.86
CA VAL A 99 0.78 -5.26 4.30
C VAL A 99 1.56 -6.29 5.09
N CYS A 100 2.43 -5.78 5.96
CA CYS A 100 3.39 -6.57 6.70
C CYS A 100 3.15 -6.43 8.19
N HIS A 101 3.26 -7.54 8.92
CA HIS A 101 3.25 -7.56 10.37
C HIS A 101 4.64 -7.89 10.89
N SER A 102 5.18 -7.03 11.76
CA SER A 102 6.44 -7.31 12.47
C SER A 102 6.19 -7.51 13.95
N ARG A 103 6.61 -8.67 14.47
CA ARG A 103 6.52 -9.02 15.90
C ARG A 103 7.39 -8.14 16.80
N ARG A 104 8.32 -7.37 16.22
CA ARG A 104 9.17 -6.42 16.97
C ARG A 104 8.50 -5.05 16.98
N LYS A 105 8.25 -4.50 18.18
CA LYS A 105 7.82 -3.10 18.34
C LYS A 105 8.87 -2.19 17.71
N SER A 106 8.54 -1.54 16.60
CA SER A 106 9.44 -0.58 15.93
C SER A 106 8.62 0.47 15.18
N SER A 107 9.08 1.73 15.18
CA SER A 107 8.53 2.75 14.30
C SER A 107 9.10 2.53 12.89
N LYS A 108 8.23 2.23 11.92
CA LYS A 108 8.63 2.14 10.51
C LYS A 108 8.34 3.47 9.85
N VAL A 109 9.40 4.16 9.42
CA VAL A 109 9.29 5.35 8.57
C VAL A 109 9.61 4.92 7.14
N ILE A 110 8.69 5.21 6.24
CA ILE A 110 8.95 5.14 4.80
C ILE A 110 9.56 6.49 4.44
N ILE A 111 10.82 6.48 4.00
CA ILE A 111 11.50 7.67 3.49
C ILE A 111 11.41 7.61 1.96
N PRO A 112 10.57 8.43 1.32
CA PRO A 112 10.57 8.55 -0.14
C PRO A 112 11.98 8.92 -0.64
N GLY A 113 12.46 8.29 -1.71
CA GLY A 113 13.72 8.67 -2.36
C GLY A 113 15.03 8.09 -1.80
N LYS A 114 15.03 7.30 -0.70
CA LYS A 114 16.24 6.57 -0.26
C LYS A 114 16.18 5.07 -0.57
N TYR A 115 17.09 4.62 -1.43
CA TYR A 115 17.39 3.22 -1.84
C TYR A 115 16.18 2.41 -2.33
N ILE A 116 16.14 2.17 -3.65
CA ILE A 116 15.13 1.37 -4.38
C ILE A 116 13.69 1.64 -3.93
N THR A 117 13.25 2.88 -4.14
CA THR A 117 11.94 3.31 -4.68
C THR A 117 12.02 4.83 -4.70
N MET A 118 12.45 5.41 -5.83
CA MET A 118 12.32 6.85 -6.05
C MET A 118 10.84 7.21 -6.00
N ASP A 119 10.60 8.41 -5.46
CA ASP A 119 9.34 9.13 -5.36
C ASP A 119 8.16 8.44 -6.04
N MET A 120 7.31 7.82 -5.22
CA MET A 120 5.94 7.54 -5.61
C MET A 120 5.26 8.89 -5.83
N VAL A 121 5.48 9.46 -7.00
CA VAL A 121 4.48 10.31 -7.62
C VAL A 121 3.35 9.35 -7.97
N PHE A 122 2.57 9.02 -6.95
CA PHE A 122 1.27 8.41 -7.07
C PHE A 122 0.43 9.40 -7.85
N LYS A 123 0.43 9.27 -9.16
CA LYS A 123 -0.49 9.98 -10.01
C LYS A 123 -1.65 9.05 -10.29
N PHE A 124 -2.83 9.64 -10.27
CA PHE A 124 -4.07 9.00 -10.68
C PHE A 124 -4.30 9.45 -12.12
N HIS A 125 -4.30 8.55 -13.09
CA HIS A 125 -4.78 8.86 -14.43
C HIS A 125 -5.94 7.95 -14.81
N GLN A 126 -6.97 8.62 -15.33
CA GLN A 126 -8.20 8.14 -15.99
C GLN A 126 -8.95 6.98 -15.34
#